data_AF-C6H7J6-F1
#
_entry.id   AF-C6H7J6-F1
#
_cell.length_a   1.000
_cell.length_b   1.000
_cell.length_c   1.000
_cell.angle_alpha   90.00
_cell.angle_beta   90.00
_cell.angle_gamma   90.00
#
_symmetry.space_group_name_H-M   'P 1'
#
loop_
_entity.id
_entity.type
_entity.pdbx_description
1 polymer ?
#
loop_
_entity_poly.entity_id
_entity_poly.type
_entity_poly.pdbx_seq_one_letter_code
_entity_poly.pdbx_strand_id
1 'polypeptide(L)'
;MDVNYPLFKFNASDDIWAQDFFEPGYTSMPGPSGPVTLQVMIRSAQDNRVAGRQVFEYLRGSGTGAVQDRGGSRDEINSMGNLETIPPHNFNGKNYTAGRIVLGTHGAQKPYILKYMLAQETQDPLLLDTNWLTVGHVDEMLQFLPANNSLGWATLVPDPQAGLAILRKTQSAGYGNIRAFSRQNDTEGNPSDLFGIPWAFMGQIIEANANFARSIRGTVNLLKRETGITNADIHGVPAVFRTGLMFPPNGGIRPERNNNSELAGSLYPASINGRVLSSAQYLAPNPWGPVVDGRDIMADAVLEVYGRLGFKVNFVDNWNSHHTWGGEVHCATNTIRNGSYRWW
;
A
#
# COMPACT_ATOMS: atom_id res chain seq x y z
N MET A 1 -8.91 7.74 -16.79
CA MET A 1 -7.76 8.50 -16.27
C MET A 1 -6.54 7.90 -16.95
N ASP A 2 -6.04 8.48 -18.02
CA ASP A 2 -4.80 8.02 -18.65
C ASP A 2 -3.62 8.74 -18.00
N VAL A 3 -2.53 8.02 -17.72
CA VAL A 3 -1.29 8.60 -17.17
C VAL A 3 -0.67 9.48 -18.27
N ASN A 4 -1.07 10.74 -18.31
CA ASN A 4 -0.69 11.70 -19.36
C ASN A 4 0.39 12.70 -18.91
N TYR A 5 0.95 12.54 -17.70
CA TYR A 5 2.00 13.41 -17.17
C TYR A 5 3.38 12.74 -17.28
N PRO A 6 4.45 13.52 -17.49
CA PRO A 6 5.80 12.97 -17.56
C PRO A 6 6.16 12.29 -16.23
N LEU A 7 6.82 11.14 -16.32
CA LEU A 7 7.41 10.48 -15.15
C LEU A 7 8.51 11.39 -14.59
N PHE A 8 8.43 11.68 -13.29
CA PHE A 8 9.48 12.38 -12.56
C PHE A 8 10.29 11.37 -11.75
N LYS A 9 11.60 11.29 -11.98
CA LYS A 9 12.50 10.43 -11.22
C LYS A 9 13.19 11.25 -10.14
N PHE A 10 12.96 10.90 -8.88
CA PHE A 10 13.79 11.39 -7.78
C PHE A 10 15.16 10.70 -7.83
N ASN A 11 16.22 11.50 -7.96
CA ASN A 11 17.60 11.00 -8.06
C ASN A 11 18.59 11.84 -7.22
N ALA A 12 18.10 12.75 -6.38
CA ALA A 12 18.92 13.60 -5.52
C ALA A 12 19.06 13.05 -4.08
N SER A 13 18.56 11.84 -3.81
CA SER A 13 18.74 11.11 -2.55
C SER A 13 18.90 9.60 -2.78
N ASP A 14 19.39 8.90 -1.76
CA ASP A 14 19.44 7.44 -1.66
C ASP A 14 18.09 6.80 -1.24
N ASP A 15 17.12 7.62 -0.81
CA ASP A 15 15.78 7.19 -0.45
C ASP A 15 15.00 6.74 -1.70
N ILE A 16 14.67 5.45 -1.76
CA ILE A 16 13.96 4.82 -2.87
C ILE A 16 12.42 4.89 -2.72
N TRP A 17 11.93 5.37 -1.57
CA TRP A 17 10.53 5.30 -1.20
C TRP A 17 9.77 6.59 -1.55
N ALA A 18 9.50 6.79 -2.84
CA ALA A 18 8.83 8.01 -3.31
C ALA A 18 7.43 8.23 -2.72
N GLN A 19 6.73 7.16 -2.33
CA GLN A 19 5.43 7.27 -1.66
C GLN A 19 5.56 7.86 -0.25
N ASP A 20 6.69 7.65 0.42
CA ASP A 20 6.73 7.83 1.87
C ASP A 20 7.16 9.23 2.34
N PHE A 21 7.90 9.97 1.52
CA PHE A 21 8.40 11.29 1.94
C PHE A 21 7.45 12.45 1.58
N PHE A 22 6.37 12.19 0.85
CA PHE A 22 5.33 13.19 0.55
C PHE A 22 4.02 12.58 0.06
N GLU A 23 2.93 13.33 0.20
CA GLU A 23 1.61 13.02 -0.35
C GLU A 23 1.13 14.16 -1.27
N PRO A 24 0.76 13.90 -2.53
CA PRO A 24 0.11 14.88 -3.39
C PRO A 24 -1.32 15.21 -2.96
N GLY A 25 -1.57 16.46 -2.62
CA GLY A 25 -2.90 17.04 -2.41
C GLY A 25 -3.18 18.19 -3.38
N TYR A 26 -4.25 18.93 -3.09
CA TYR A 26 -4.59 20.16 -3.79
C TYR A 26 -5.29 21.14 -2.86
N THR A 27 -5.29 22.41 -3.25
CA THR A 27 -6.20 23.43 -2.71
C THR A 27 -6.94 24.08 -3.87
N SER A 28 -8.19 24.48 -3.65
CA SER A 28 -9.00 25.15 -4.66
C SER A 28 -9.69 26.38 -4.11
N MET A 29 -9.91 27.37 -4.96
CA MET A 29 -10.58 28.63 -4.65
C MET A 29 -11.49 29.07 -5.80
N PRO A 30 -12.55 29.87 -5.55
CA PRO A 30 -13.35 30.46 -6.62
C PRO A 30 -12.51 31.31 -7.57
N GLY A 31 -12.78 31.21 -8.87
CA GLY A 31 -12.17 32.01 -9.92
C GLY A 31 -13.19 32.54 -10.91
N PRO A 32 -12.79 33.46 -11.81
CA PRO A 32 -13.70 34.20 -12.69
C PRO A 32 -14.44 33.31 -13.71
N SER A 33 -13.88 32.15 -14.07
CA SER A 33 -14.45 31.19 -15.04
C SER A 33 -14.63 29.79 -14.47
N GLY A 34 -14.53 29.63 -13.14
CA GLY A 34 -14.54 28.34 -12.45
C GLY A 34 -13.47 28.26 -11.35
N PRO A 35 -13.38 27.13 -10.62
CA PRO A 35 -12.36 26.94 -9.59
C PRO A 35 -10.94 27.08 -10.14
N VAL A 36 -10.09 27.78 -9.39
CA VAL A 36 -8.64 27.74 -9.57
C VAL A 36 -8.10 26.70 -8.59
N THR A 37 -7.38 25.70 -9.11
CA THR A 37 -6.76 24.64 -8.30
C THR A 37 -5.24 24.79 -8.34
N LEU A 38 -4.60 24.68 -7.18
CA LEU A 38 -3.17 24.51 -7.02
C LEU A 38 -2.90 23.09 -6.50
N GLN A 39 -1.94 22.39 -7.11
CA GLN A 39 -1.41 21.15 -6.54
C GLN A 39 -0.62 21.51 -5.28
N VAL A 40 -0.65 20.66 -4.26
CA VAL A 40 0.09 20.88 -3.01
C VAL A 40 0.83 19.59 -2.66
N MET A 41 2.16 19.62 -2.67
CA MET A 41 2.97 18.50 -2.21
C MET A 41 3.10 18.59 -0.68
N ILE A 42 2.49 17.65 0.05
CA ILE A 42 2.52 17.62 1.51
C ILE A 42 3.69 16.74 1.94
N ARG A 43 4.79 17.35 2.40
CA ARG A 43 5.95 16.60 2.89
C ARG A 43 5.58 15.76 4.12
N SER A 44 6.13 14.55 4.22
CA SER A 44 6.02 13.74 5.44
C SER A 44 6.53 14.48 6.67
N ALA A 45 5.90 14.24 7.82
CA ALA A 45 6.29 14.83 9.10
C ALA A 45 7.54 14.14 9.68
N GLN A 46 8.58 13.98 8.86
CA GLN A 46 9.86 13.32 9.18
C GLN A 46 10.99 14.31 8.89
N ASP A 47 11.30 15.17 9.86
CA ASP A 47 12.12 16.38 9.63
C ASP A 47 13.53 16.04 9.13
N ASN A 48 14.09 14.91 9.59
CA ASN A 48 15.41 14.40 9.22
C ASN A 48 15.42 13.52 7.96
N ARG A 49 14.27 13.23 7.33
CA ARG A 49 14.21 12.50 6.05
C ARG A 49 14.57 13.43 4.90
N VAL A 50 15.82 13.35 4.45
CA VAL A 50 16.43 14.27 3.47
C VAL A 50 15.65 14.31 2.15
N ALA A 51 15.16 13.17 1.68
CA ALA A 51 14.40 13.05 0.43
C ALA A 51 13.18 13.98 0.37
N GLY A 52 12.56 14.26 1.52
CA GLY A 52 11.42 15.18 1.60
C GLY A 52 11.75 16.63 1.22
N ARG A 53 13.03 17.05 1.16
CA ARG A 53 13.42 18.37 0.65
C ARG A 53 13.11 18.54 -0.84
N GLN A 54 13.11 17.42 -1.58
CA GLN A 54 12.91 17.40 -3.02
C GLN A 54 11.55 17.98 -3.44
N VAL A 55 10.53 17.97 -2.57
CA VAL A 55 9.24 18.59 -2.88
C VAL A 55 9.32 20.11 -2.98
N PHE A 56 10.20 20.75 -2.20
CA PHE A 56 10.40 22.20 -2.19
C PHE A 56 11.38 22.65 -3.27
N GLU A 57 12.36 21.79 -3.59
CA GLU A 57 13.45 22.06 -4.52
C GLU A 57 13.07 21.78 -5.98
N TYR A 58 12.31 20.69 -6.23
CA TYR A 58 12.06 20.19 -7.59
C TYR A 58 10.59 20.16 -8.00
N LEU A 59 9.65 19.95 -7.07
CA LEU A 59 8.23 19.86 -7.40
C LEU A 59 7.47 21.19 -7.26
N ARG A 60 7.91 22.07 -6.36
CA ARG A 60 7.29 23.39 -6.16
C ARG A 60 7.55 24.29 -7.36
N GLY A 61 6.50 24.93 -7.86
CA GLY A 61 6.57 25.80 -9.03
C GLY A 61 5.27 26.53 -9.31
N SER A 62 5.13 27.11 -10.50
CA SER A 62 3.86 27.70 -10.93
C SER A 62 2.75 26.66 -10.95
N GLY A 63 1.69 26.89 -10.18
CA GLY A 63 0.57 25.94 -10.05
C GLY A 63 0.77 24.85 -8.99
N THR A 64 1.95 24.74 -8.38
CA THR A 64 2.28 23.70 -7.41
C THR A 64 2.95 24.27 -6.15
N GLY A 65 2.22 24.23 -5.04
CA GLY A 65 2.74 24.52 -3.71
C GLY A 65 3.41 23.30 -3.06
N ALA A 66 4.12 23.56 -1.97
CA ALA A 66 4.64 22.52 -1.07
C ALA A 66 4.45 22.98 0.38
N VAL A 67 4.07 22.06 1.26
CA VAL A 67 3.86 22.33 2.69
C VAL A 67 4.53 21.25 3.53
N GLN A 68 4.77 21.57 4.80
CA GLN A 68 5.31 20.62 5.76
C GLN A 68 4.70 20.91 7.13
N ASP A 69 4.19 19.86 7.78
CA ASP A 69 4.02 19.83 9.22
C ASP A 69 5.28 19.23 9.86
N ARG A 70 5.71 19.76 11.01
CA ARG A 70 6.98 19.38 11.65
C ARG A 70 6.74 18.50 12.86
N GLY A 71 7.77 17.76 13.27
CA GLY A 71 7.83 17.20 14.63
C GLY A 71 8.08 15.71 14.75
N GLY A 72 8.06 14.94 13.66
CA GLY A 72 8.40 13.52 13.72
C GLY A 72 9.86 13.23 13.40
N SER A 73 10.40 12.22 14.10
CA SER A 73 11.58 11.49 13.64
C SER A 73 11.26 10.69 12.37
N ARG A 74 12.29 10.28 11.64
CA ARG A 74 12.20 9.25 10.59
C ARG A 74 11.84 7.91 11.24
N ASP A 75 10.54 7.76 11.51
CA ASP A 75 9.88 6.54 11.94
C ASP A 75 8.80 6.21 10.92
N GLU A 76 8.61 4.93 10.60
CA GLU A 76 7.68 4.51 9.53
C GLU A 76 6.22 4.92 9.77
N ILE A 77 5.76 5.02 11.02
CA ILE A 77 4.41 5.51 11.28
C ILE A 77 4.15 6.89 10.64
N ASN A 78 5.19 7.71 10.45
CA ASN A 78 5.12 9.07 9.88
C ASN A 78 5.38 9.11 8.37
N SER A 79 5.64 7.98 7.72
CA SER A 79 5.78 7.87 6.27
C SER A 79 4.40 7.99 5.59
N MET A 80 4.35 8.57 4.40
CA MET A 80 3.07 8.84 3.72
C MET A 80 2.46 7.62 3.02
N GLY A 81 3.16 6.49 2.85
CA GLY A 81 2.48 5.20 2.57
C GLY A 81 1.51 4.77 3.68
N ASN A 82 1.66 5.36 4.88
CA ASN A 82 0.73 5.19 5.98
C ASN A 82 -0.49 6.15 5.93
N LEU A 83 -0.63 6.96 4.88
CA LEU A 83 -1.73 7.91 4.67
C LEU A 83 -2.36 7.69 3.30
N GLU A 84 -3.63 7.27 3.29
CA GLU A 84 -4.40 7.00 2.07
C GLU A 84 -5.77 7.69 2.14
N THR A 85 -6.62 7.51 1.13
CA THR A 85 -7.97 8.11 1.10
C THR A 85 -9.03 7.11 0.65
N ILE A 86 -10.07 6.93 1.48
CA ILE A 86 -11.33 6.29 1.09
C ILE A 86 -12.01 7.17 0.05
N PRO A 87 -12.45 6.64 -1.11
CA PRO A 87 -13.12 7.45 -2.13
C PRO A 87 -14.42 8.10 -1.63
N PRO A 88 -14.97 9.07 -2.39
CA PRO A 88 -16.24 9.71 -2.06
C PRO A 88 -17.37 8.71 -1.83
N HIS A 89 -18.17 8.94 -0.77
CA HIS A 89 -19.27 8.06 -0.40
C HIS A 89 -20.30 8.79 0.47
N ASN A 90 -21.48 8.20 0.57
CA ASN A 90 -22.55 8.66 1.44
C ASN A 90 -22.86 7.56 2.45
N PHE A 91 -22.90 7.89 3.74
CA PHE A 91 -23.24 6.92 4.76
C PHE A 91 -23.86 7.57 6.00
N ASN A 92 -24.91 6.94 6.55
CA ASN A 92 -25.64 7.42 7.73
C ASN A 92 -26.01 8.92 7.70
N GLY A 93 -26.50 9.39 6.55
CA GLY A 93 -26.91 10.79 6.36
C GLY A 93 -25.75 11.79 6.26
N LYS A 94 -24.49 11.32 6.28
CA LYS A 94 -23.30 12.12 6.00
C LYS A 94 -22.84 11.91 4.56
N ASN A 95 -22.50 13.01 3.90
CA ASN A 95 -21.94 13.01 2.55
C ASN A 95 -20.45 13.35 2.62
N TYR A 96 -19.59 12.38 2.30
CA TYR A 96 -18.14 12.53 2.23
C TYR A 96 -17.74 12.77 0.79
N THR A 97 -17.97 13.98 0.30
CA THR A 97 -17.80 14.32 -1.13
C THR A 97 -16.34 14.29 -1.60
N ALA A 98 -15.40 14.58 -0.71
CA ALA A 98 -13.96 14.42 -0.95
C ALA A 98 -13.43 13.05 -0.44
N GLY A 99 -14.31 12.17 0.01
CA GLY A 99 -13.90 10.95 0.71
C GLY A 99 -13.44 11.21 2.14
N ARG A 100 -12.67 10.26 2.70
CA ARG A 100 -12.10 10.35 4.06
C ARG A 100 -10.67 9.89 4.05
N ILE A 101 -9.79 10.57 4.78
CA ILE A 101 -8.43 10.10 5.00
C ILE A 101 -8.48 8.76 5.77
N VAL A 102 -7.59 7.83 5.45
CA VAL A 102 -7.27 6.67 6.28
C VAL A 102 -5.80 6.75 6.68
N LEU A 103 -5.52 6.53 7.96
CA LEU A 103 -4.21 6.78 8.53
C LEU A 103 -3.88 5.72 9.58
N GLY A 104 -2.74 5.05 9.44
CA GLY A 104 -2.40 3.93 10.32
C GLY A 104 -1.79 4.35 11.65
N THR A 105 -2.06 3.56 12.69
CA THR A 105 -1.50 3.71 14.04
C THR A 105 -0.63 2.52 14.42
N HIS A 106 0.48 2.76 15.12
CA HIS A 106 1.29 1.71 15.73
C HIS A 106 0.89 1.55 17.19
N GLY A 107 -0.13 0.73 17.44
CA GLY A 107 -0.72 0.54 18.77
C GLY A 107 -1.42 1.82 19.22
N ALA A 108 -1.06 2.33 20.40
CA ALA A 108 -1.60 3.61 20.89
C ALA A 108 -0.97 4.84 20.19
N GLN A 109 0.14 4.66 19.46
CA GLN A 109 0.84 5.75 18.82
C GLN A 109 0.10 6.23 17.56
N LYS A 110 -0.01 7.55 17.43
CA LYS A 110 -0.58 8.22 16.26
C LYS A 110 0.52 8.94 15.50
N PRO A 111 0.44 9.05 14.16
CA PRO A 111 1.41 9.78 13.37
C PRO A 111 1.32 11.29 13.60
N TYR A 112 2.44 11.98 13.45
CA TYR A 112 2.51 13.43 13.69
C TYR A 112 1.60 14.24 12.76
N ILE A 113 1.47 13.82 11.49
CA ILE A 113 0.68 14.52 10.47
C ILE A 113 -0.83 14.58 10.79
N LEU A 114 -1.33 13.75 11.72
CA LEU A 114 -2.76 13.67 12.03
C LEU A 114 -3.36 15.02 12.43
N LYS A 115 -2.64 15.85 13.19
CA LYS A 115 -3.16 17.16 13.62
C LYS A 115 -3.35 18.10 12.44
N TYR A 116 -2.39 18.13 11.52
CA TYR A 116 -2.50 18.89 10.28
C TYR A 116 -3.69 18.42 9.44
N MET A 117 -3.89 17.10 9.30
CA MET A 117 -5.00 16.54 8.53
C MET A 117 -6.36 16.83 9.14
N LEU A 118 -6.50 16.73 10.47
CA LEU A 118 -7.73 17.10 11.18
C LEU A 118 -8.09 18.57 10.97
N ALA A 119 -7.09 19.46 10.90
CA ALA A 119 -7.31 20.88 10.68
C ALA A 119 -7.79 21.23 9.25
N GLN A 120 -7.77 20.28 8.30
CA GLN A 120 -8.29 20.49 6.95
C GLN A 120 -9.82 20.31 6.86
N GLU A 121 -10.44 19.68 7.86
CA GLU A 121 -11.88 19.46 8.08
C GLU A 121 -12.63 18.62 7.02
N THR A 122 -12.25 18.72 5.75
CA THR A 122 -13.00 18.22 4.59
C THR A 122 -12.95 16.70 4.46
N GLN A 123 -11.87 16.07 4.91
CA GLN A 123 -11.66 14.62 4.82
C GLN A 123 -11.38 14.02 6.21
N ASP A 124 -12.40 13.99 7.06
CA ASP A 124 -12.34 13.46 8.44
C ASP A 124 -11.58 12.11 8.53
N PRO A 125 -10.38 12.07 9.15
CA PRO A 125 -9.53 10.89 9.17
C PRO A 125 -10.12 9.70 9.93
N LEU A 126 -10.03 8.53 9.33
CA LEU A 126 -10.29 7.23 9.95
C LEU A 126 -8.98 6.55 10.32
N LEU A 127 -8.77 6.30 11.62
CA LEU A 127 -7.55 5.63 12.09
C LEU A 127 -7.66 4.10 11.97
N LEU A 128 -6.65 3.46 11.39
CA LEU A 128 -6.58 2.01 11.20
C LEU A 128 -5.43 1.42 12.03
N ASP A 129 -5.59 0.22 12.58
CA ASP A 129 -4.50 -0.48 13.25
C ASP A 129 -3.58 -1.14 12.22
N THR A 130 -2.40 -0.54 12.03
CA THR A 130 -1.33 -1.04 11.17
C THR A 130 -0.18 -1.63 11.98
N ASN A 131 -0.31 -1.73 13.31
CA ASN A 131 0.77 -2.15 14.20
C ASN A 131 1.27 -3.56 13.92
N TRP A 132 0.41 -4.42 13.37
CA TRP A 132 0.69 -5.83 13.08
C TRP A 132 1.62 -6.05 11.87
N LEU A 133 1.90 -5.02 11.07
CA LEU A 133 2.85 -5.05 9.94
C LEU A 133 4.21 -4.52 10.39
N THR A 134 5.33 -5.06 9.92
CA THR A 134 6.67 -4.62 10.36
C THR A 134 6.95 -3.16 9.99
N VAL A 135 6.69 -2.79 8.73
CA VAL A 135 6.76 -1.40 8.25
C VAL A 135 5.61 -0.59 8.86
N GLY A 136 4.37 -1.09 8.70
CA GLY A 136 3.23 -0.58 9.46
C GLY A 136 2.47 0.52 8.74
N HIS A 137 2.31 0.36 7.43
CA HIS A 137 1.60 1.29 6.55
C HIS A 137 0.22 0.75 6.16
N VAL A 138 -0.70 1.66 5.79
CA VAL A 138 -2.04 1.29 5.33
C VAL A 138 -2.00 0.72 3.90
N ASP A 139 -1.09 1.20 3.05
CA ASP A 139 -0.97 0.79 1.65
C ASP A 139 -0.54 -0.68 1.48
N GLU A 140 0.07 -1.27 2.50
CA GLU A 140 0.40 -2.71 2.57
C GLU A 140 -0.86 -3.59 2.67
N MET A 141 -1.97 -3.04 3.18
CA MET A 141 -3.14 -3.82 3.56
C MET A 141 -4.48 -3.31 3.02
N LEU A 142 -4.49 -2.21 2.28
CA LEU A 142 -5.71 -1.57 1.80
C LEU A 142 -5.48 -0.90 0.46
N GLN A 143 -6.38 -1.16 -0.49
CA GLN A 143 -6.41 -0.47 -1.77
C GLN A 143 -7.85 -0.18 -2.17
N PHE A 144 -8.06 0.98 -2.81
CA PHE A 144 -9.35 1.33 -3.42
C PHE A 144 -9.22 1.39 -4.93
N LEU A 145 -10.12 0.72 -5.63
CA LEU A 145 -10.19 0.72 -7.09
C LEU A 145 -11.51 1.32 -7.58
N PRO A 146 -11.53 2.08 -8.68
CA PRO A 146 -12.79 2.40 -9.34
C PRO A 146 -13.48 1.10 -9.79
N ALA A 147 -14.80 1.06 -9.64
CA ALA A 147 -15.60 -0.12 -9.98
C ALA A 147 -16.94 0.32 -10.60
N ASN A 148 -17.45 -0.50 -11.54
CA ASN A 148 -18.74 -0.27 -12.17
C ASN A 148 -19.88 -0.83 -11.29
N ASN A 149 -20.10 -0.21 -10.14
CA ASN A 149 -21.17 -0.53 -9.19
C ASN A 149 -21.80 0.77 -8.65
N SER A 150 -22.82 0.66 -7.80
CA SER A 150 -23.50 1.83 -7.21
C SER A 150 -22.62 2.67 -6.29
N LEU A 151 -21.54 2.08 -5.76
CA LEU A 151 -20.56 2.77 -4.91
C LEU A 151 -19.55 3.57 -5.76
N GLY A 152 -19.31 3.15 -7.00
CA GLY A 152 -18.30 3.70 -7.91
C GLY A 152 -16.88 3.20 -7.62
N TRP A 153 -16.70 2.39 -6.59
CA TRP A 153 -15.40 1.85 -6.17
C TRP A 153 -15.55 0.50 -5.46
N ALA A 154 -14.42 -0.19 -5.30
CA ALA A 154 -14.28 -1.45 -4.59
C ALA A 154 -13.08 -1.35 -3.62
N THR A 155 -13.15 -2.11 -2.54
CA THR A 155 -12.09 -2.23 -1.54
C THR A 155 -11.34 -3.53 -1.76
N LEU A 156 -10.02 -3.47 -1.80
CA LEU A 156 -9.15 -4.65 -1.82
C LEU A 156 -8.39 -4.71 -0.50
N VAL A 157 -8.24 -5.93 0.03
CA VAL A 157 -7.41 -6.25 1.20
C VAL A 157 -6.60 -7.51 0.91
N PRO A 158 -5.41 -7.71 1.51
CA PRO A 158 -4.72 -8.98 1.39
C PRO A 158 -5.54 -10.10 2.04
N ASP A 159 -5.48 -11.29 1.46
CA ASP A 159 -6.13 -12.50 1.96
C ASP A 159 -5.08 -13.59 2.23
N PRO A 160 -4.54 -13.62 3.48
CA PRO A 160 -3.62 -14.65 3.93
C PRO A 160 -4.17 -16.07 3.75
N GLN A 161 -5.46 -16.27 4.01
CA GLN A 161 -6.06 -17.60 4.00
C GLN A 161 -6.21 -18.12 2.57
N ALA A 162 -6.58 -17.25 1.63
CA ALA A 162 -6.60 -17.59 0.20
C ALA A 162 -5.19 -17.92 -0.32
N GLY A 163 -4.17 -17.13 0.05
CA GLY A 163 -2.77 -17.42 -0.33
C GLY A 163 -2.30 -18.79 0.18
N LEU A 164 -2.52 -19.10 1.46
CA LEU A 164 -2.22 -20.42 2.02
C LEU A 164 -3.03 -21.55 1.36
N ALA A 165 -4.29 -21.30 0.99
CA ALA A 165 -5.14 -22.30 0.34
C ALA A 165 -4.62 -22.66 -1.06
N ILE A 166 -4.13 -21.68 -1.83
CA ILE A 166 -3.48 -21.92 -3.14
C ILE A 166 -2.29 -22.86 -2.98
N LEU A 167 -1.42 -22.59 -2.00
CA LEU A 167 -0.22 -23.40 -1.76
C LEU A 167 -0.56 -24.83 -1.29
N ARG A 168 -1.52 -24.98 -0.37
CA ARG A 168 -2.00 -26.29 0.08
C ARG A 168 -2.63 -27.10 -1.05
N LYS A 169 -3.47 -26.48 -1.87
CA LYS A 169 -4.09 -27.14 -3.02
C LYS A 169 -3.03 -27.64 -4.01
N THR A 170 -2.01 -26.83 -4.23
CA THR A 170 -0.87 -27.16 -5.11
C THR A 170 -0.08 -28.34 -4.58
N GLN A 171 0.22 -28.36 -3.27
CA GLN A 171 0.87 -29.49 -2.62
C GLN A 171 0.04 -30.78 -2.77
N SER A 172 -1.26 -30.73 -2.47
CA SER A 172 -2.17 -31.89 -2.56
C SER A 172 -2.33 -32.41 -3.99
N ALA A 173 -2.10 -31.57 -5.01
CA ALA A 173 -2.12 -31.95 -6.42
C ALA A 173 -0.81 -32.63 -6.89
N GLY A 174 0.13 -32.91 -5.99
CA GLY A 174 1.39 -33.59 -6.31
C GLY A 174 2.56 -32.66 -6.62
N TYR A 175 2.35 -31.33 -6.58
CA TYR A 175 3.38 -30.34 -6.86
C TYR A 175 4.16 -29.90 -5.61
N GLY A 176 4.11 -30.64 -4.50
CA GLY A 176 4.74 -30.24 -3.22
C GLY A 176 6.26 -30.07 -3.23
N ASN A 177 6.95 -30.58 -4.26
CA ASN A 177 8.40 -30.51 -4.41
C ASN A 177 8.88 -29.36 -5.33
N ILE A 178 7.96 -28.56 -5.90
CA ILE A 178 8.36 -27.39 -6.70
C ILE A 178 8.82 -26.25 -5.78
N ARG A 179 9.65 -25.35 -6.32
CA ARG A 179 10.12 -24.18 -5.59
C ARG A 179 8.95 -23.27 -5.23
N ALA A 180 8.97 -22.74 -4.00
CA ALA A 180 8.00 -21.74 -3.55
C ALA A 180 8.07 -20.46 -4.40
N PHE A 181 9.28 -20.10 -4.86
CA PHE A 181 9.51 -18.92 -5.68
C PHE A 181 10.06 -19.30 -7.05
N SER A 182 9.48 -18.71 -8.11
CA SER A 182 9.91 -18.89 -9.50
C SER A 182 11.11 -18.02 -9.89
N ARG A 183 11.42 -17.02 -9.06
CA ARG A 183 12.55 -16.12 -9.26
C ARG A 183 13.89 -16.86 -9.19
N GLN A 184 14.80 -16.54 -10.12
CA GLN A 184 16.06 -17.29 -10.29
C GLN A 184 17.25 -16.70 -9.54
N ASN A 185 17.32 -15.38 -9.41
CA ASN A 185 18.46 -14.69 -8.80
C ASN A 185 17.98 -13.80 -7.68
N ASP A 186 18.66 -13.80 -6.54
CA ASP A 186 18.58 -12.76 -5.52
C ASP A 186 19.98 -12.17 -5.35
N THR A 187 20.13 -10.88 -5.65
CA THR A 187 21.45 -10.21 -5.66
C THR A 187 21.66 -9.32 -4.45
N GLU A 188 20.61 -9.10 -3.65
CA GLU A 188 20.64 -8.24 -2.47
C GLU A 188 20.75 -9.05 -1.17
N GLY A 189 20.86 -10.37 -1.29
CA GLY A 189 21.24 -11.23 -0.17
C GLY A 189 20.17 -11.32 0.90
N ASN A 190 18.90 -11.59 0.52
CA ASN A 190 18.03 -12.27 1.48
C ASN A 190 18.79 -13.53 1.97
N PRO A 191 18.70 -13.88 3.27
CA PRO A 191 19.34 -15.07 3.78
C PRO A 191 19.04 -16.22 2.82
N SER A 192 20.12 -16.81 2.31
CA SER A 192 20.13 -17.86 1.32
C SER A 192 19.43 -19.11 1.88
N ASP A 193 18.10 -19.13 1.87
CA ASP A 193 17.27 -20.33 2.10
C ASP A 193 15.77 -20.18 1.70
N LEU A 194 15.21 -18.97 1.53
CA LEU A 194 13.78 -18.84 1.15
C LEU A 194 13.43 -19.55 -0.18
N PHE A 195 14.39 -19.67 -1.09
CA PHE A 195 14.22 -20.25 -2.43
C PHE A 195 14.24 -21.79 -2.48
N GLY A 196 14.66 -22.44 -1.39
CA GLY A 196 14.87 -23.90 -1.31
C GLY A 196 13.94 -24.63 -0.34
N ILE A 197 13.23 -23.92 0.54
CA ILE A 197 12.36 -24.54 1.56
C ILE A 197 11.13 -25.18 0.88
N PRO A 198 10.95 -26.50 0.97
CA PRO A 198 9.70 -27.14 0.59
C PRO A 198 8.57 -26.60 1.46
N TRP A 199 7.41 -26.35 0.85
CA TRP A 199 6.20 -25.85 1.53
C TRP A 199 5.82 -26.64 2.80
N ALA A 200 6.20 -27.92 2.86
CA ALA A 200 5.96 -28.84 3.97
C ALA A 200 6.51 -28.39 5.35
N PHE A 201 7.38 -27.38 5.43
CA PHE A 201 8.03 -26.95 6.69
C PHE A 201 7.42 -25.68 7.33
N MET A 202 6.28 -25.19 6.85
CA MET A 202 5.78 -23.83 7.16
C MET A 202 4.71 -23.75 8.27
N GLY A 203 4.76 -24.62 9.29
CA GLY A 203 3.78 -24.66 10.39
C GLY A 203 3.63 -23.31 11.13
N GLN A 204 4.75 -22.65 11.44
CA GLN A 204 4.75 -21.32 12.10
C GLN A 204 4.16 -20.22 11.21
N ILE A 205 4.31 -20.34 9.89
CA ILE A 205 3.75 -19.37 8.92
C ILE A 205 2.23 -19.50 8.86
N ILE A 206 1.67 -20.71 8.98
CA ILE A 206 0.22 -20.93 8.99
C ILE A 206 -0.45 -20.20 10.16
N GLU A 207 0.07 -20.37 11.38
CA GLU A 207 -0.49 -19.76 12.58
C GLU A 207 -0.38 -18.22 12.54
N ALA A 208 0.81 -17.71 12.17
CA ALA A 208 1.01 -16.26 12.02
C ALA A 208 0.03 -15.65 11.00
N ASN A 209 -0.17 -16.28 9.84
CA ASN A 209 -1.10 -15.80 8.82
C ASN A 209 -2.57 -15.87 9.26
N ALA A 210 -2.95 -16.80 10.15
CA ALA A 210 -4.27 -16.79 10.78
C ALA A 210 -4.46 -15.57 11.69
N ASN A 211 -3.41 -15.15 12.40
CA ASN A 211 -3.42 -13.94 13.23
C ASN A 211 -3.52 -12.68 12.37
N PHE A 212 -2.74 -12.58 11.29
CA PHE A 212 -2.81 -11.46 10.35
C PHE A 212 -4.18 -11.35 9.68
N ALA A 213 -4.78 -12.48 9.31
CA ALA A 213 -6.16 -12.49 8.79
C ALA A 213 -7.18 -11.95 9.80
N ARG A 214 -6.94 -12.10 11.12
CA ARG A 214 -7.79 -11.47 12.15
C ARG A 214 -7.58 -9.95 12.19
N SER A 215 -6.36 -9.46 12.08
CA SER A 215 -6.06 -8.02 12.01
C SER A 215 -6.73 -7.37 10.80
N ILE A 216 -6.58 -7.97 9.61
CA ILE A 216 -7.22 -7.51 8.36
C ILE A 216 -8.75 -7.49 8.51
N ARG A 217 -9.34 -8.52 9.13
CA ARG A 217 -10.78 -8.55 9.43
C ARG A 217 -11.22 -7.42 10.35
N GLY A 218 -10.38 -7.03 11.32
CA GLY A 218 -10.60 -5.86 12.16
C GLY A 218 -10.75 -4.59 11.34
N THR A 219 -9.82 -4.35 10.42
CA THR A 219 -9.89 -3.22 9.48
C THR A 219 -11.11 -3.28 8.57
N VAL A 220 -11.42 -4.45 8.01
CA VAL A 220 -12.63 -4.64 7.19
C VAL A 220 -13.89 -4.29 7.98
N ASN A 221 -14.02 -4.79 9.22
CA ASN A 221 -15.19 -4.51 10.06
C ASN A 221 -15.30 -3.02 10.39
N LEU A 222 -14.17 -2.36 10.62
CA LEU A 222 -14.11 -0.91 10.81
C LEU A 222 -14.60 -0.18 9.56
N LEU A 223 -14.07 -0.50 8.37
CA LEU A 223 -14.48 0.14 7.12
C LEU A 223 -15.97 -0.04 6.86
N LYS A 224 -16.52 -1.26 7.03
CA LYS A 224 -17.97 -1.51 6.90
C LYS A 224 -18.79 -0.62 7.83
N ARG A 225 -18.37 -0.51 9.10
CA ARG A 225 -19.06 0.31 10.09
C ARG A 225 -19.01 1.81 9.76
N GLU A 226 -17.93 2.27 9.16
CA GLU A 226 -17.66 3.70 8.95
C GLU A 226 -18.08 4.22 7.57
N THR A 227 -18.29 3.31 6.62
CA THR A 227 -18.57 3.67 5.21
C THR A 227 -19.82 2.99 4.63
N GLY A 228 -20.35 1.96 5.30
CA GLY A 228 -21.51 1.20 4.83
C GLY A 228 -21.21 0.17 3.76
N ILE A 229 -19.95 0.00 3.36
CA ILE A 229 -19.58 -1.06 2.41
C ILE A 229 -19.97 -2.44 2.96
N THR A 230 -20.23 -3.37 2.05
CA THR A 230 -20.65 -4.74 2.36
C THR A 230 -19.60 -5.75 1.91
N ASN A 231 -19.85 -7.04 2.13
CA ASN A 231 -18.99 -8.09 1.58
C ASN A 231 -18.93 -8.06 0.04
N ALA A 232 -19.95 -7.53 -0.63
CA ALA A 232 -19.97 -7.46 -2.10
C ALA A 232 -18.99 -6.41 -2.65
N ASP A 233 -18.59 -5.45 -1.82
CA ASP A 233 -17.71 -4.34 -2.19
C ASP A 233 -16.24 -4.61 -1.82
N ILE A 234 -15.94 -5.78 -1.23
CA ILE A 234 -14.63 -6.14 -0.68
C ILE A 234 -14.09 -7.37 -1.39
N HIS A 235 -12.85 -7.27 -1.85
CA HIS A 235 -12.16 -8.31 -2.59
C HIS A 235 -10.84 -8.69 -1.91
N GLY A 236 -10.70 -9.96 -1.55
CA GLY A 236 -9.45 -10.49 -1.00
C GLY A 236 -8.44 -10.76 -2.12
N VAL A 237 -7.26 -10.17 -2.04
CA VAL A 237 -6.12 -10.46 -2.93
C VAL A 237 -5.23 -11.49 -2.24
N PRO A 238 -5.03 -12.70 -2.80
CA PRO A 238 -4.21 -13.72 -2.15
C PRO A 238 -2.83 -13.20 -1.77
N ALA A 239 -2.47 -13.36 -0.50
CA ALA A 239 -1.19 -12.93 0.04
C ALA A 239 -0.66 -13.99 1.01
N VAL A 240 0.65 -14.00 1.24
CA VAL A 240 1.26 -14.80 2.30
C VAL A 240 2.27 -13.92 3.00
N PHE A 241 2.25 -13.94 4.32
CA PHE A 241 3.15 -13.17 5.16
C PHE A 241 4.19 -14.07 5.84
N ARG A 242 5.33 -13.49 6.17
CA ARG A 242 6.38 -14.01 7.05
C ARG A 242 6.57 -13.05 8.22
N THR A 243 7.41 -13.43 9.19
CA THR A 243 7.78 -12.58 10.32
C THR A 243 9.29 -12.46 10.44
N GLY A 244 9.79 -11.64 11.37
CA GLY A 244 11.23 -11.50 11.60
C GLY A 244 11.98 -10.80 10.46
N LEU A 245 11.36 -9.82 9.80
CA LEU A 245 12.06 -9.00 8.80
C LEU A 245 13.20 -8.22 9.47
N MET A 246 14.39 -8.27 8.89
CA MET A 246 15.57 -7.58 9.37
C MET A 246 15.97 -6.45 8.41
N PHE A 247 16.08 -5.25 8.95
CA PHE A 247 16.44 -4.04 8.21
C PHE A 247 17.74 -3.41 8.75
N PRO A 248 18.49 -2.69 7.91
CA PRO A 248 19.63 -1.92 8.37
C PRO A 248 19.18 -0.80 9.34
N PRO A 249 20.08 -0.33 10.23
CA PRO A 249 19.77 0.79 11.12
C PRO A 249 19.47 2.08 10.33
N ASN A 250 18.75 3.01 10.95
CA ASN A 250 18.38 4.32 10.38
C ASN A 250 17.43 4.28 9.17
N GLY A 251 16.83 3.12 8.89
CA GLY A 251 15.85 2.95 7.79
C GLY A 251 14.47 3.53 8.09
N GLY A 252 14.13 3.80 9.34
CA GLY A 252 12.80 4.24 9.78
C GLY A 252 12.03 3.20 10.61
N ILE A 253 12.52 1.95 10.59
CA ILE A 253 12.05 0.87 11.44
C ILE A 253 12.65 1.01 12.84
N ARG A 254 11.79 1.14 13.85
CA ARG A 254 12.22 1.21 15.24
C ARG A 254 12.85 -0.11 15.73
N PRO A 255 13.82 -0.07 16.66
CA PRO A 255 14.51 -1.26 17.15
C PRO A 255 13.57 -2.40 17.61
N GLU A 256 12.48 -2.07 18.30
CA GLU A 256 11.49 -3.04 18.80
C GLU A 256 10.64 -3.71 17.71
N ARG A 257 10.58 -3.10 16.51
CA ARG A 257 9.87 -3.65 15.34
C ARG A 257 10.79 -4.50 14.46
N ASN A 258 12.10 -4.22 14.48
CA ASN A 258 13.08 -4.91 13.66
C ASN A 258 13.31 -6.35 14.15
N ASN A 259 13.32 -7.32 13.24
CA ASN A 259 13.42 -8.76 13.52
C ASN A 259 12.35 -9.27 14.53
N ASN A 260 11.17 -8.65 14.54
CA ASN A 260 10.09 -9.05 15.44
C ASN A 260 9.31 -10.24 14.88
N SER A 261 9.20 -11.33 15.66
CA SER A 261 8.54 -12.57 15.25
C SER A 261 7.01 -12.51 15.20
N GLU A 262 6.40 -11.43 15.71
CA GLU A 262 4.95 -11.22 15.74
C GLU A 262 4.46 -10.27 14.65
N LEU A 263 5.37 -9.51 14.01
CA LEU A 263 5.03 -8.54 12.97
C LEU A 263 5.12 -9.15 11.58
N ALA A 264 4.13 -8.83 10.76
CA ALA A 264 4.00 -9.33 9.40
C ALA A 264 4.87 -8.55 8.42
N GLY A 265 5.55 -9.28 7.55
CA GLY A 265 6.11 -8.79 6.30
C GLY A 265 5.69 -9.68 5.15
N SER A 266 5.61 -9.14 3.94
CA SER A 266 5.18 -9.92 2.78
C SER A 266 6.21 -11.01 2.44
N LEU A 267 5.74 -12.26 2.24
CA LEU A 267 6.60 -13.38 1.85
C LEU A 267 6.86 -13.36 0.33
N TYR A 268 5.80 -13.16 -0.45
CA TYR A 268 5.86 -12.85 -1.87
C TYR A 268 5.69 -11.33 -2.03
N PRO A 269 6.22 -10.72 -3.11
CA PRO A 269 5.90 -9.34 -3.44
C PRO A 269 4.40 -9.08 -3.41
N ALA A 270 3.97 -8.15 -2.57
CA ALA A 270 2.55 -7.95 -2.27
C ALA A 270 1.84 -7.27 -3.45
N SER A 271 1.22 -8.06 -4.32
CA SER A 271 0.55 -7.56 -5.54
C SER A 271 -0.54 -6.50 -5.30
N ILE A 272 -1.07 -6.38 -4.09
CA ILE A 272 -1.99 -5.30 -3.70
C ILE A 272 -1.30 -3.93 -3.56
N ASN A 273 -0.01 -3.90 -3.22
CA ASN A 273 0.80 -2.68 -3.07
C ASN A 273 1.39 -2.28 -4.43
N GLY A 274 0.51 -2.13 -5.43
CA GLY A 274 0.82 -1.71 -6.79
C GLY A 274 0.22 -0.36 -7.15
N ARG A 275 0.31 0.03 -8.43
CA ARG A 275 -0.16 1.34 -8.91
C ARG A 275 -1.40 1.23 -9.79
N VAL A 276 -2.45 1.93 -9.39
CA VAL A 276 -3.63 2.19 -10.21
C VAL A 276 -3.30 3.30 -11.22
N LEU A 277 -3.09 2.91 -12.48
CA LEU A 277 -2.69 3.79 -13.57
C LEU A 277 -3.91 4.44 -14.25
N SER A 278 -5.00 3.67 -14.39
CA SER A 278 -6.24 4.14 -14.98
C SER A 278 -7.46 3.43 -14.37
N SER A 279 -8.64 3.66 -14.93
CA SER A 279 -9.86 2.94 -14.55
C SER A 279 -9.86 1.46 -14.97
N ALA A 280 -8.84 1.01 -15.72
CA ALA A 280 -8.74 -0.37 -16.21
C ALA A 280 -7.30 -0.90 -16.26
N GLN A 281 -6.30 -0.14 -15.80
CA GLN A 281 -4.90 -0.55 -15.82
C GLN A 281 -4.29 -0.51 -14.43
N TYR A 282 -3.64 -1.61 -14.06
CA TYR A 282 -2.96 -1.78 -12.80
C TYR A 282 -1.54 -2.30 -13.02
N LEU A 283 -0.57 -1.73 -12.29
CA LEU A 283 0.82 -2.19 -12.28
C LEU A 283 1.11 -2.82 -10.92
N ALA A 284 1.19 -4.15 -10.88
CA ALA A 284 1.43 -4.91 -9.66
C ALA A 284 2.91 -5.32 -9.53
N PRO A 285 3.48 -5.43 -8.32
CA PRO A 285 4.69 -6.20 -8.14
C PRO A 285 4.44 -7.65 -8.54
N ASN A 286 5.39 -8.24 -9.27
CA ASN A 286 5.34 -9.65 -9.67
C ASN A 286 5.48 -10.54 -8.44
N PRO A 287 4.49 -11.37 -8.08
CA PRO A 287 4.56 -12.19 -6.88
C PRO A 287 5.62 -13.30 -6.96
N TRP A 288 6.09 -13.67 -8.17
CA TRP A 288 7.10 -14.71 -8.35
C TRP A 288 6.79 -16.02 -7.60
N GLY A 289 5.53 -16.45 -7.60
CA GLY A 289 5.03 -17.65 -6.94
C GLY A 289 5.43 -18.95 -7.64
N PRO A 290 4.96 -20.11 -7.13
CA PRO A 290 5.28 -21.41 -7.71
C PRO A 290 4.77 -21.54 -9.15
N VAL A 291 5.56 -22.18 -10.02
CA VAL A 291 5.17 -22.45 -11.41
C VAL A 291 4.60 -23.85 -11.55
N VAL A 292 3.33 -23.95 -11.93
CA VAL A 292 2.63 -25.21 -12.25
C VAL A 292 2.21 -25.15 -13.72
N ASP A 293 2.59 -26.16 -14.51
CA ASP A 293 2.26 -26.23 -15.94
C ASP A 293 2.62 -24.96 -16.73
N GLY A 294 3.75 -24.34 -16.39
CA GLY A 294 4.26 -23.13 -17.03
C GLY A 294 3.62 -21.81 -16.55
N ARG A 295 2.77 -21.83 -15.53
CA ARG A 295 2.05 -20.66 -15.00
C ARG A 295 2.37 -20.40 -13.53
N ASP A 296 2.60 -19.13 -13.19
CA ASP A 296 2.71 -18.69 -11.79
C ASP A 296 1.33 -18.64 -11.15
N ILE A 297 1.07 -19.56 -10.21
CA ILE A 297 -0.25 -19.73 -9.60
C ILE A 297 -0.67 -18.57 -8.69
N MET A 298 0.29 -17.82 -8.15
CA MET A 298 -0.01 -16.64 -7.33
C MET A 298 -0.36 -15.46 -8.24
N ALA A 299 0.40 -15.28 -9.33
CA ALA A 299 0.10 -14.28 -10.34
C ALA A 299 -1.27 -14.54 -10.98
N ASP A 300 -1.59 -15.78 -11.35
CA ASP A 300 -2.90 -16.15 -11.90
C ASP A 300 -4.06 -15.80 -10.96
N ALA A 301 -3.91 -16.06 -9.66
CA ALA A 301 -4.94 -15.73 -8.68
C ALA A 301 -5.13 -14.22 -8.50
N VAL A 302 -4.04 -13.44 -8.56
CA VAL A 302 -4.10 -11.97 -8.60
C VAL A 302 -4.81 -11.50 -9.86
N LEU A 303 -4.46 -12.03 -11.03
CA LEU A 303 -5.11 -11.70 -12.31
C LEU A 303 -6.61 -11.97 -12.26
N GLU A 304 -7.04 -13.06 -11.61
CA GLU A 304 -8.46 -13.38 -11.45
C GLU A 304 -9.21 -12.32 -10.63
N VAL A 305 -8.65 -11.89 -9.49
CA VAL A 305 -9.30 -10.90 -8.61
C VAL A 305 -9.45 -9.55 -9.32
N TYR A 306 -8.36 -9.03 -9.91
CA TYR A 306 -8.38 -7.75 -10.61
C TYR A 306 -9.19 -7.82 -11.92
N GLY A 307 -9.14 -8.96 -12.63
CA GLY A 307 -9.89 -9.18 -13.86
C GLY A 307 -11.41 -9.14 -13.65
N ARG A 308 -11.90 -9.68 -12.52
CA ARG A 308 -13.33 -9.56 -12.13
C ARG A 308 -13.78 -8.11 -11.91
N LEU A 309 -12.84 -7.21 -11.59
CA LEU A 309 -13.07 -5.77 -11.45
C LEU A 309 -12.81 -5.00 -12.75
N GLY A 310 -12.51 -5.68 -13.86
CA GLY A 310 -12.27 -5.06 -15.17
C GLY A 310 -10.87 -4.50 -15.36
N PHE A 311 -9.90 -4.84 -14.49
CA PHE A 311 -8.53 -4.37 -14.61
C PHE A 311 -7.66 -5.32 -15.43
N LYS A 312 -6.86 -4.74 -16.32
CA LYS A 312 -5.68 -5.36 -16.90
C LYS A 312 -4.49 -5.11 -15.99
N VAL A 313 -3.94 -6.18 -15.43
CA VAL A 313 -2.74 -6.13 -14.60
C VAL A 313 -1.50 -6.32 -15.48
N ASN A 314 -0.49 -5.49 -15.28
CA ASN A 314 0.87 -5.73 -15.73
C ASN A 314 1.74 -5.96 -14.49
N PHE A 315 2.61 -6.96 -14.55
CA PHE A 315 3.54 -7.24 -13.47
C PHE A 315 4.90 -6.58 -13.73
N VAL A 316 5.53 -6.07 -12.68
CA VAL A 316 6.90 -5.56 -12.71
C VAL A 316 7.75 -6.31 -11.68
N ASP A 317 8.96 -6.69 -12.07
CA ASP A 317 9.93 -7.23 -11.11
C ASP A 317 10.52 -6.10 -10.29
N ASN A 318 10.12 -6.03 -9.02
CA ASN A 318 10.65 -5.08 -8.04
C ASN A 318 11.45 -5.77 -6.93
N TRP A 319 11.76 -7.06 -7.06
CA TRP A 319 12.19 -7.87 -5.92
C TRP A 319 13.46 -7.34 -5.23
N ASN A 320 14.53 -7.15 -6.00
CA ASN A 320 15.80 -6.62 -5.47
C ASN A 320 15.71 -5.11 -5.23
N SER A 321 14.88 -4.41 -6.01
CA SER A 321 14.78 -2.96 -5.89
C SER A 321 14.02 -2.50 -4.64
N HIS A 322 12.98 -3.23 -4.22
CA HIS A 322 12.05 -2.76 -3.17
C HIS A 322 11.55 -3.90 -2.27
N HIS A 323 11.12 -5.05 -2.80
CA HIS A 323 10.51 -6.12 -1.98
C HIS A 323 11.45 -6.61 -0.86
N THR A 324 12.72 -6.83 -1.19
CA THR A 324 13.76 -7.25 -0.23
C THR A 324 13.95 -6.22 0.90
N TRP A 325 13.61 -4.97 0.63
CA TRP A 325 13.66 -3.85 1.57
C TRP A 325 12.31 -3.55 2.22
N GLY A 326 11.33 -4.45 2.11
CA GLY A 326 10.06 -4.40 2.84
C GLY A 326 8.96 -3.56 2.20
N GLY A 327 9.09 -3.14 0.94
CA GLY A 327 8.06 -2.36 0.25
C GLY A 327 7.88 -2.77 -1.21
N GLU A 328 6.83 -2.29 -1.87
CA GLU A 328 6.54 -2.68 -3.24
C GLU A 328 6.46 -1.51 -4.22
N VAL A 329 5.79 -1.72 -5.37
CA VAL A 329 5.65 -0.73 -6.44
C VAL A 329 4.93 0.53 -5.95
N HIS A 330 3.93 0.38 -5.07
CA HIS A 330 3.25 1.53 -4.50
C HIS A 330 4.20 2.33 -3.62
N CYS A 331 4.92 1.70 -2.67
CA CYS A 331 5.92 2.37 -1.83
C CYS A 331 7.00 3.11 -2.64
N ALA A 332 7.38 2.55 -3.80
CA ALA A 332 8.40 3.10 -4.69
C ALA A 332 7.95 4.30 -5.54
N THR A 333 6.65 4.57 -5.63
CA THR A 333 6.09 5.51 -6.62
C THR A 333 5.05 6.43 -6.00
N ASN A 334 4.77 7.57 -6.62
CA ASN A 334 3.66 8.43 -6.23
C ASN A 334 2.94 8.97 -7.47
N THR A 335 1.68 9.39 -7.36
CA THR A 335 0.90 9.97 -8.46
C THR A 335 0.15 11.20 -8.03
N ILE A 336 0.28 12.25 -8.83
CA ILE A 336 -0.58 13.41 -8.75
C ILE A 336 -1.86 13.10 -9.55
N ARG A 337 -3.02 13.17 -8.89
CA ARG A 337 -4.33 13.00 -9.52
C ARG A 337 -5.04 14.35 -9.65
N ASN A 338 -6.05 14.43 -10.52
CA ASN A 338 -6.80 15.67 -10.72
C ASN A 338 -7.59 16.04 -9.44
N GLY A 339 -7.34 17.24 -8.91
CA GLY A 339 -7.96 17.82 -7.72
C GLY A 339 -8.97 18.94 -8.04
N SER A 340 -9.88 18.72 -8.98
CA SER A 340 -10.82 19.75 -9.44
C SER A 340 -12.12 19.86 -8.62
N TYR A 341 -12.14 19.32 -7.40
CA TYR A 341 -13.32 19.32 -6.54
C TYR A 341 -13.46 20.66 -5.78
N ARG A 342 -14.73 21.09 -5.60
CA ARG A 342 -15.09 22.31 -4.85
C ARG A 342 -15.40 21.90 -3.41
N TRP A 343 -14.53 22.28 -2.49
CA TRP A 343 -14.69 21.91 -1.08
C TRP A 343 -15.71 22.78 -0.32
N TRP A 344 -16.01 23.98 -0.82
CA TRP A 344 -16.95 24.95 -0.23
C TRP A 344 -18.41 24.74 -0.64
#